data_AF-A0A183GVY5-F1
#
_entry.id   AF-A0A183GVY5-F1
#
_cell.length_a   1.000
_cell.length_b   1.000
_cell.length_c   1.000
_cell.angle_alpha   90.00
_cell.angle_beta   90.00
_cell.angle_gamma   90.00
#
_symmetry.space_group_name_H-M   'P 1'
#
loop_
_entity.id
_entity.type
_entity.pdbx_description
1 polymer ?
#
loop_
_entity_poly.entity_id
_entity_poly.type
_entity_poly.pdbx_seq_one_letter_code
_entity_poly.pdbx_strand_id
1 'polypeptide(L)' 'MDKRVIRGIYLYEFKLSTTAEEVDEKINAAFGQGCSTIRTAYRWYQKFRNGDDRRIRSRMFHNSDGVSLVSEVPEWR' A
#
# COMPACT_ATOMS: atom_id res chain seq x y z
N MET A 1 11.79 -3.99 -5.42
CA MET A 1 11.02 -3.47 -4.27
C MET A 1 9.98 -4.50 -3.82
N ASP A 2 9.83 -4.74 -2.51
CA ASP A 2 8.81 -5.69 -2.03
C ASP A 2 7.40 -5.14 -2.30
N LYS A 3 6.56 -5.95 -2.94
CA LYS A 3 5.16 -5.63 -3.26
C LYS A 3 4.35 -5.30 -2.01
N ARG A 4 4.71 -5.79 -0.84
CA ARG A 4 4.05 -5.50 0.45
C ARG A 4 4.34 -4.08 0.94
N VAL A 5 5.58 -3.61 0.77
CA VAL A 5 5.96 -2.24 1.13
C VAL A 5 5.20 -1.25 0.25
N ILE A 6 5.14 -1.53 -1.06
CA ILE A 6 4.34 -0.73 -2.02
C ILE A 6 2.86 -0.69 -1.62
N ARG A 7 2.30 -1.82 -1.17
CA ARG A 7 0.93 -1.89 -0.64
C ARG A 7 0.73 -1.07 0.63
N GLY A 8 1.71 -1.08 1.54
CA GLY A 8 1.70 -0.25 2.74
C GLY A 8 1.67 1.24 2.40
N ILE A 9 2.47 1.66 1.42
CA ILE A 9 2.48 3.05 0.92
C ILE A 9 1.12 3.42 0.31
N TYR A 10 0.51 2.55 -0.52
CA TYR A 10 -0.84 2.82 -1.04
C TYR A 10 -1.86 3.05 0.08
N LEU A 11 -1.80 2.28 1.18
CA LEU A 11 -2.73 2.43 2.29
C LEU A 11 -2.48 3.74 3.06
N TYR A 12 -1.22 4.11 3.27
CA TYR A 12 -0.85 5.36 3.93
C TYR A 12 -1.36 6.57 3.14
N GLU A 13 -1.03 6.65 1.85
CA GLU A 13 -1.44 7.76 0.98
C GLU A 13 -2.97 7.80 0.77
N PHE A 14 -3.63 6.64 0.75
CA PHE A 14 -5.09 6.57 0.71
C PHE A 14 -5.72 7.22 1.96
N LYS A 15 -5.16 6.99 3.15
CA LYS A 15 -5.62 7.64 4.40
C LYS A 15 -5.37 9.14 4.39
N LEU A 16 -4.31 9.59 3.71
CA LEU A 16 -4.05 11.01 3.47
C LEU A 16 -4.92 11.62 2.35
N SER A 17 -5.87 10.84 1.79
CA SER A 17 -6.76 11.27 0.71
C SER A 17 -6.05 11.69 -0.59
N THR A 18 -4.80 11.24 -0.79
CA THR A 18 -4.05 11.43 -2.05
C THR A 18 -4.64 10.55 -3.14
N THR A 19 -4.57 10.97 -4.41
CA THR A 19 -5.12 10.20 -5.54
C THR A 19 -4.23 9.01 -5.94
N ALA A 20 -4.80 8.00 -6.60
CA ALA A 20 -4.05 6.82 -7.04
C ALA A 20 -2.97 7.14 -8.10
N GLU A 21 -3.14 8.23 -8.85
CA GLU A 21 -2.20 8.70 -9.87
C GLU A 21 -0.98 9.36 -9.21
N GLU A 22 -1.20 10.29 -8.28
CA GLU A 22 -0.12 10.92 -7.52
C GLU A 22 0.73 9.88 -6.77
N VAL A 23 0.10 8.84 -6.20
CA VAL A 23 0.84 7.78 -5.51
C VAL A 23 1.66 6.93 -6.49
N ASP A 24 1.14 6.67 -7.69
CA ASP A 24 1.89 5.95 -8.72
C ASP A 24 3.16 6.71 -9.11
N GLU A 25 3.03 8.02 -9.34
CA GLU A 25 4.15 8.91 -9.65
C GLU A 25 5.16 8.99 -8.50
N LYS A 26 4.71 9.23 -7.27
CA LYS A 26 5.57 9.28 -6.08
C LYS A 26 6.36 7.98 -5.89
N ILE A 27 5.71 6.83 -6.06
CA ILE A 27 6.36 5.52 -5.91
C ILE A 27 7.38 5.29 -7.02
N ASN A 28 7.03 5.58 -8.27
CA ASN A 28 7.96 5.41 -9.39
C ASN A 28 9.13 6.40 -9.32
N ALA A 29 8.92 7.61 -8.80
CA ALA A 29 9.97 8.59 -8.57
C ALA A 29 10.92 8.17 -7.43
N ALA A 30 10.39 7.60 -6.34
CA ALA A 30 11.19 7.21 -5.18
C ALA A 30 11.91 5.87 -5.34
N PHE A 31 11.27 4.88 -5.98
CA PHE A 31 11.78 3.49 -6.05
C PHE A 31 12.17 3.05 -7.45
N GLY A 32 12.04 3.92 -8.45
CA GLY A 32 12.33 3.64 -9.85
C GLY A 32 11.10 3.22 -10.64
N GLN A 33 11.16 3.47 -11.95
CA GLN A 33 10.06 3.27 -12.87
C GLN A 33 9.62 1.81 -12.95
N GLY A 34 8.30 1.58 -12.91
CA GLY A 34 7.70 0.24 -12.96
C GLY A 34 7.53 -0.43 -11.59
N CYS A 35 7.94 0.22 -10.50
CA CYS A 35 7.63 -0.23 -9.14
C CYS A 35 6.14 -0.14 -8.81
N SER A 36 5.45 0.83 -9.41
CA SER A 36 4.01 0.98 -9.37
C SER A 36 3.46 1.14 -10.79
N THR A 37 2.19 0.78 -10.94
CA THR A 37 1.39 1.16 -12.11
C THR A 37 0.09 1.76 -11.63
N ILE A 38 -0.41 2.77 -12.33
CA ILE A 38 -1.70 3.40 -12.06
C ILE A 38 -2.84 2.38 -11.92
N ARG A 39 -2.86 1.33 -12.75
CA ARG A 39 -3.85 0.23 -12.67
C ARG A 39 -3.78 -0.53 -11.34
N THR A 40 -2.58 -0.71 -10.79
CA THR A 40 -2.37 -1.38 -9.51
C THR A 40 -2.78 -0.47 -8.35
N ALA A 41 -2.42 0.81 -8.40
CA ALA A 41 -2.83 1.81 -7.42
C ALA A 41 -4.36 1.90 -7.32
N TYR A 42 -5.06 2.04 -8.46
CA TYR A 42 -6.52 2.06 -8.51
C TYR A 42 -7.17 0.83 -7.89
N ARG A 43 -6.66 -0.37 -8.22
CA ARG A 43 -7.19 -1.63 -7.67
C ARG A 43 -7.07 -1.71 -6.16
N TRP A 44 -6.01 -1.14 -5.57
CA TRP A 44 -5.86 -1.08 -4.12
C TRP A 44 -6.79 -0.05 -3.50
N TYR A 45 -6.89 1.13 -4.10
CA TYR A 45 -7.80 2.18 -3.67
C TYR A 45 -9.26 1.73 -3.67
N GLN A 46 -9.70 1.02 -4.70
CA GLN A 46 -11.04 0.43 -4.73
C GLN A 46 -11.27 -0.55 -3.59
N LYS A 47 -10.26 -1.37 -3.24
CA LYS A 47 -10.36 -2.28 -2.11
C LYS A 47 -10.48 -1.53 -0.79
N PHE A 48 -9.69 -0.48 -0.58
CA PHE A 48 -9.75 0.33 0.64
C PHE A 48 -11.10 1.02 0.80
N ARG A 49 -11.66 1.57 -0.29
CA ARG A 49 -13.01 2.16 -0.29
C ARG A 49 -14.10 1.17 0.10
N ASN A 50 -13.93 -0.11 -0.26
CA ASN A 50 -14.90 -1.15 0.07
C ASN A 50 -14.83 -1.62 1.53
N GLY A 51 -13.92 -1.07 2.35
CA GLY A 51 -13.93 -1.23 3.82
C GLY A 51 -13.60 -2.62 4.36
N ASP A 52 -13.12 -3.54 3.53
CA ASP A 52 -12.79 -4.92 3.92
C ASP A 52 -11.39 -5.00 4.56
N ASP A 53 -11.17 -4.15 5.55
CA ASP A 53 -9.89 -3.84 6.18
C ASP A 53 -9.19 -5.08 6.73
N ARG A 54 -9.95 -6.01 7.33
CA ARG A 54 -9.38 -7.23 7.92
C ARG A 54 -8.76 -8.14 6.87
N ARG A 55 -9.43 -8.35 5.73
CA ARG A 55 -8.94 -9.18 4.64
C ARG A 55 -7.79 -8.50 3.89
N ILE A 56 -7.89 -7.19 3.71
CA ILE A 56 -6.85 -6.36 3.10
C ILE A 56 -5.57 -6.41 3.93
N ARG A 57 -5.68 -6.20 5.24
CA ARG A 57 -4.58 -6.31 6.20
C ARG A 57 -3.99 -7.72 6.21
N SER A 58 -4.81 -8.78 6.24
CA SER A 58 -4.29 -10.14 6.19
C SER A 58 -3.45 -10.40 4.92
N ARG A 59 -3.88 -9.87 3.76
CA ARG A 59 -3.16 -9.98 2.49
C ARG A 59 -1.91 -9.07 2.38
N MET A 60 -1.80 -8.07 3.24
CA MET A 60 -0.65 -7.15 3.34
C MET A 60 0.40 -7.65 4.33
N PHE A 61 -0.04 -8.25 5.45
CA PHE A 61 0.76 -8.43 6.66
C PHE A 61 1.09 -9.88 7.03
N HIS A 62 0.52 -10.91 6.36
CA HIS A 62 0.92 -12.30 6.65
C HIS A 62 2.17 -12.71 5.86
N ASN A 63 3.26 -12.98 6.57
CA ASN A 63 4.38 -13.79 6.11
C ASN A 63 4.11 -15.28 6.38
N SER A 64 4.73 -16.18 5.62
CA SER A 64 4.91 -17.59 6.03
C SER A 64 5.65 -17.72 7.36
N ASP A 65 6.33 -16.65 7.77
CA ASP A 65 7.31 -16.61 8.86
C ASP A 65 6.78 -15.81 10.07
N GLY A 66 5.50 -15.41 10.07
CA GLY A 66 4.82 -14.81 11.23
C GLY A 66 5.08 -13.33 11.53
N VAL A 67 5.99 -12.64 10.82
CA VAL A 67 6.27 -11.21 11.05
C VAL A 67 5.22 -10.32 10.37
N SER A 68 4.58 -9.44 11.13
CA SER A 68 3.57 -8.48 10.66
C SER A 68 4.23 -7.14 10.36
N LEU A 69 4.21 -6.65 9.11
CA LEU A 69 4.68 -5.28 8.78
C LEU A 69 3.94 -4.18 9.61
N VAL A 70 2.84 -4.50 10.30
CA VAL A 70 2.17 -3.55 11.22
C VAL A 70 3.03 -3.27 12.46
N SER A 71 3.91 -4.17 12.90
CA SER A 71 4.81 -3.93 14.04
C SER A 71 6.06 -3.13 13.69
N GLU A 72 6.32 -2.88 12.40
CA GLU A 72 7.50 -2.15 11.92
C GLU A 72 7.18 -0.75 11.39
N VAL A 73 5.90 -0.38 11.30
CA VAL A 73 5.48 0.96 10.88
C VAL A 73 5.14 1.73 12.15
N PRO A 74 5.97 2.73 12.56
CA PRO A 74 5.69 3.51 13.76
C PRO A 74 4.32 4.16 13.63
N GLU A 75 3.59 4.29 14.74
CA GLU A 75 2.30 4.96 14.77
C GLU A 75 2.41 6.39 14.21
N TRP A 76 2.05 6.56 12.94
CA TRP A 76 1.93 7.86 12.28
C TRP A 76 0.64 8.52 12.78
N ARG A 77 0.79 9.33 13.84
CA ARG A 77 -0.18 10.35 14.25
C ARG A 77 -0.36 11.40 13.17
#